data_AF-A0A7H8KC77-F1
#
_entry.id   AF-A0A7H8KC77-F1
#
_cell.length_a   1.000
_cell.length_b   1.000
_cell.length_c   1.000
_cell.angle_alpha   90.00
_cell.angle_beta   90.00
_cell.angle_gamma   90.00
#
_symmetry.space_group_name_H-M   'P 1'
#
loop_
_entity.id
_entity.type
_entity.pdbx_description
1 polymer ?
#
loop_
_entity_poly.entity_id
_entity_poly.type
_entity_poly.pdbx_seq_one_letter_code
_entity_poly.pdbx_strand_id
1 'polypeptide(L)'
;MRAFTHNAARVTAGAVLLASAGVAVAMPAGAAAAGCTVNYTVASQWQGGFGANVVITNNGDPVTNWTLTWRFDAGQTIDQAWNATVTQSGAAVSAQNVSYNGTIPTNGTASFGFNGSWTGSNPAPVIFALNGVGCTGGTIPSPPPTTPPPTTPPPTTPPPTGAADITVNNATRHQTVDGFGAAQSIWGSAWSTAETQTLVGMGANQLGLSIVRTGLSPVSSEWATHVNSLKTAKASGSGVKILASPWTAPAAWKTNNSRVNGGKLRTDYYDDYANHLNSYVQYMRGQGVTIDVTSVQNEPDWHPDYDSMDWSGTELRNFVRDHGTRVQNTKLMVAEAVNLNYTYTDPTLNDTTARNNIGYIGGHLYGTEAAGRLRSYPLADQHNKPVWMTEWNLHAADGNGSNIWGNPGNQTVWNETLDDIMRTVHRSMEANWTAYVWWYGKRYYSFIGDGEAAFGTTAGAPLKRGYAFSQYSKYVRPGYQRVALAKSSKAAPLEVTAYQGGGKTTLVILNRSTSAVNNAVIQVPQSVTRAEHYLTSLSANAASQPTSVNGGQVSVNVGARSISTVVLTH
;
A
#
# COMPACT_ATOMS: atom_id res chain seq x y z
N MET A 1 -47.72 -62.44 11.70
CA MET A 1 -46.79 -61.53 10.99
C MET A 1 -46.35 -60.51 12.02
N ARG A 2 -45.06 -60.56 12.40
CA ARG A 2 -44.52 -60.14 13.72
C ARG A 2 -44.33 -58.61 13.77
N ALA A 3 -45.00 -57.84 14.64
CA ALA A 3 -45.05 -57.77 16.12
C ALA A 3 -43.90 -56.91 16.70
N PHE A 4 -44.23 -55.73 17.27
CA PHE A 4 -44.22 -55.38 18.71
C PHE A 4 -42.78 -55.31 19.32
N THR A 5 -42.38 -54.36 20.17
CA THR A 5 -43.05 -53.81 21.37
C THR A 5 -42.24 -52.65 21.95
N HIS A 6 -42.93 -51.74 22.64
CA HIS A 6 -42.41 -50.79 23.63
C HIS A 6 -41.68 -51.48 24.80
N ASN A 7 -40.85 -50.73 25.54
CA ASN A 7 -41.00 -50.65 26.99
C ASN A 7 -40.36 -49.37 27.57
N ALA A 8 -41.17 -48.68 28.36
CA ALA A 8 -40.83 -47.57 29.23
C ALA A 8 -40.72 -48.08 30.68
N ALA A 9 -39.86 -47.47 31.50
CA ALA A 9 -39.93 -47.35 32.97
C ALA A 9 -38.58 -46.81 33.48
N ARG A 10 -38.42 -46.04 34.55
CA ARG A 10 -39.29 -45.33 35.51
C ARG A 10 -38.36 -44.37 36.27
N VAL A 11 -38.94 -43.31 36.81
CA VAL A 11 -38.32 -42.30 37.69
C VAL A 11 -37.82 -42.90 39.01
N THR A 12 -36.72 -42.36 39.56
CA THR A 12 -36.53 -42.28 41.02
C THR A 12 -35.66 -41.07 41.37
N ALA A 13 -36.21 -40.20 42.21
CA ALA A 13 -35.49 -39.15 42.93
C ALA A 13 -35.02 -39.73 44.28
N GLY A 14 -33.78 -39.42 44.67
CA GLY A 14 -33.24 -39.74 45.98
C GLY A 14 -32.17 -38.73 46.37
N ALA A 15 -32.50 -37.84 47.30
CA ALA A 15 -31.55 -36.97 47.97
C ALA A 15 -31.00 -37.69 49.21
N VAL A 16 -29.68 -37.74 49.37
CA VAL A 16 -29.00 -38.07 50.63
C VAL A 16 -27.83 -37.11 50.81
N LEU A 17 -27.93 -36.28 51.85
CA LEU A 17 -26.83 -35.52 52.45
C LEU A 17 -26.17 -36.40 53.53
N LEU A 18 -24.83 -36.50 53.55
CA LEU A 18 -23.98 -36.31 54.75
C LEU A 18 -22.50 -36.66 54.50
N ALA A 19 -21.67 -35.74 54.99
CA ALA A 19 -20.33 -35.89 55.59
C ALA A 19 -19.09 -36.21 54.74
N SER A 20 -18.22 -35.21 54.75
CA SER A 20 -16.80 -35.11 54.41
C SER A 20 -15.88 -36.22 54.93
N ALA A 21 -15.02 -36.73 54.04
CA ALA A 21 -13.68 -37.20 54.37
C ALA A 21 -12.71 -36.65 53.31
N GLY A 22 -11.76 -35.82 53.75
CA GLY A 22 -10.69 -35.31 52.91
C GLY A 22 -9.73 -36.42 52.52
N VAL A 23 -9.54 -36.61 51.22
CA VAL A 23 -8.37 -37.30 50.67
C VAL A 23 -7.71 -36.31 49.72
N ALA A 24 -6.60 -35.75 50.17
CA ALA A 24 -5.67 -35.04 49.32
C ALA A 24 -5.06 -36.06 48.36
N VAL A 25 -5.53 -36.09 47.11
CA VAL A 25 -4.77 -36.72 46.03
C VAL A 25 -3.67 -35.74 45.66
N ALA A 26 -2.46 -36.01 46.15
CA ALA A 26 -1.27 -35.36 45.64
C ALA A 26 -1.17 -35.67 44.15
N MET A 27 -1.39 -34.66 43.31
CA MET A 27 -1.06 -34.78 41.89
C MET A 27 0.47 -34.77 41.76
N PRO A 28 1.05 -35.65 40.91
CA PRO A 28 2.46 -35.60 40.64
C PRO A 28 2.79 -34.25 39.98
N ALA A 29 3.79 -33.55 40.51
CA ALA A 29 4.43 -32.43 39.84
C ALA A 29 5.16 -32.96 38.59
N GLY A 30 4.43 -33.06 37.49
CA GLY A 30 4.95 -33.44 36.18
C GLY A 30 4.99 -32.21 35.27
N ALA A 31 6.21 -31.80 34.90
CA ALA A 31 6.59 -30.99 33.74
C ALA A 31 5.59 -29.92 33.23
N ALA A 32 5.95 -28.65 33.40
CA ALA A 32 5.33 -27.54 32.65
C ALA A 32 5.47 -27.78 31.14
N ALA A 33 4.37 -28.16 30.48
CA ALA A 33 4.27 -28.31 29.03
C ALA A 33 3.62 -27.06 28.41
N ALA A 34 4.12 -26.67 27.24
CA ALA A 34 4.04 -25.34 26.65
C ALA A 34 2.61 -24.81 26.36
N GLY A 35 2.36 -23.56 26.74
CA GLY A 35 1.08 -22.87 26.60
C GLY A 35 0.81 -22.34 25.19
N CYS A 36 -0.46 -22.10 24.87
CA CYS A 36 -0.90 -21.45 23.63
C CYS A 36 -0.51 -19.96 23.57
N THR A 37 -0.54 -19.37 22.37
CA THR A 37 -0.55 -17.91 22.16
C THR A 37 -1.87 -17.55 21.49
N VAL A 38 -2.50 -16.45 21.91
CA VAL A 38 -3.77 -15.99 21.33
C VAL A 38 -3.60 -14.57 20.83
N ASN A 39 -3.79 -14.37 19.53
CA ASN A 39 -3.91 -13.05 18.95
C ASN A 39 -5.39 -12.68 18.85
N TYR A 40 -5.82 -11.77 19.72
CA TYR A 40 -7.16 -11.19 19.69
C TYR A 40 -7.07 -9.80 19.03
N THR A 41 -7.71 -9.65 17.88
CA THR A 41 -7.70 -8.40 17.12
C THR A 41 -9.14 -7.89 16.95
N VAL A 42 -9.42 -6.68 17.41
CA VAL A 42 -10.64 -5.95 17.03
C VAL A 42 -10.45 -5.46 15.59
N ALA A 43 -11.04 -6.18 14.64
CA ALA A 43 -10.90 -5.94 13.21
C ALA A 43 -11.69 -4.72 12.72
N SER A 44 -12.79 -4.40 13.40
CA SER A 44 -13.60 -3.21 13.17
C SER A 44 -14.37 -2.83 14.44
N GLN A 45 -14.66 -1.56 14.64
CA GLN A 45 -15.45 -1.07 15.77
C GLN A 45 -16.33 0.10 15.33
N TRP A 46 -17.57 0.12 15.80
CA TRP A 46 -18.54 1.18 15.60
C TRP A 46 -19.23 1.54 16.91
N GLN A 47 -20.15 2.50 16.88
CA GLN A 47 -20.89 2.90 18.08
C GLN A 47 -21.73 1.72 18.60
N GLY A 48 -21.39 1.21 19.78
CA GLY A 48 -22.09 0.12 20.45
C GLY A 48 -21.77 -1.29 19.93
N GLY A 49 -20.87 -1.45 18.95
CA GLY A 49 -20.51 -2.77 18.43
C GLY A 49 -19.10 -2.87 17.85
N PHE A 50 -18.66 -4.11 17.62
CA PHE A 50 -17.33 -4.43 17.13
C PHE A 50 -17.29 -5.81 16.47
N GLY A 51 -16.34 -6.01 15.57
CA GLY A 51 -15.97 -7.31 15.02
C GLY A 51 -14.56 -7.68 15.48
N ALA A 52 -14.36 -8.90 15.98
CA ALA A 52 -13.08 -9.40 16.43
C ALA A 52 -12.68 -10.70 15.73
N ASN A 53 -11.37 -10.85 15.48
CA ASN A 53 -10.74 -12.07 15.00
C ASN A 53 -9.84 -12.63 16.09
N VAL A 54 -9.89 -13.94 16.30
CA VAL A 54 -9.10 -14.65 17.29
C VAL A 54 -8.30 -15.73 16.60
N VAL A 55 -6.97 -15.67 16.74
CA VAL A 55 -6.04 -16.70 16.24
C VAL A 55 -5.41 -17.40 17.44
N ILE A 56 -5.58 -18.71 17.51
CA ILE A 56 -4.96 -19.58 18.51
C ILE A 56 -3.73 -20.21 17.87
N THR A 57 -2.56 -20.05 18.46
CA THR A 57 -1.36 -20.82 18.14
C THR A 57 -1.12 -21.83 19.26
N ASN A 58 -1.08 -23.13 18.93
CA ASN A 58 -0.80 -24.17 19.90
C ASN A 58 0.71 -24.36 20.04
N ASN A 59 1.33 -23.92 21.13
CA ASN A 59 2.77 -24.15 21.33
C ASN A 59 3.06 -25.43 22.15
N GLY A 60 2.03 -26.17 22.55
CA GLY A 60 2.12 -27.44 23.27
C GLY A 60 1.91 -28.66 22.40
N ASP A 61 1.56 -29.79 23.01
CA ASP A 61 1.24 -31.02 22.30
C ASP A 61 0.03 -30.84 21.35
N PRO A 62 -0.04 -31.56 20.23
CA PRO A 62 -1.17 -31.46 19.29
C PRO A 62 -2.52 -31.68 19.99
N VAL A 63 -3.49 -30.83 19.70
CA VAL A 63 -4.88 -30.99 20.18
C VAL A 63 -5.79 -31.43 19.03
N THR A 64 -6.76 -32.29 19.32
CA THR A 64 -7.75 -32.79 18.33
C THR A 64 -9.14 -32.16 18.50
N ASN A 65 -9.37 -31.51 19.63
CA ASN A 65 -10.48 -30.62 19.90
C ASN A 65 -9.95 -29.46 20.73
N TRP A 66 -10.48 -28.26 20.51
CA TRP A 66 -10.08 -27.08 21.26
C TRP A 66 -11.29 -26.34 21.82
N THR A 67 -11.13 -25.91 23.06
CA THR A 67 -11.99 -24.96 23.75
C THR A 67 -11.11 -23.80 24.21
N LEU A 68 -11.37 -22.60 23.71
CA LEU A 68 -10.73 -21.37 24.16
C LEU A 68 -11.66 -20.63 25.11
N THR A 69 -11.18 -20.31 26.31
CA THR A 69 -11.93 -19.52 27.29
C THR A 69 -11.25 -18.19 27.59
N TRP A 70 -12.05 -17.15 27.80
CA TRP A 70 -11.61 -15.83 28.27
C TRP A 70 -12.72 -15.13 29.03
N ARG A 71 -12.43 -13.93 29.54
CA ARG A 71 -13.41 -13.06 30.19
C ARG A 71 -13.40 -11.67 29.55
N PHE A 72 -14.57 -11.04 29.46
CA PHE A 72 -14.71 -9.63 29.12
C PHE A 72 -14.76 -8.77 30.39
N ASP A 73 -14.05 -7.65 30.39
CA ASP A 73 -13.88 -6.83 31.60
C ASP A 73 -14.73 -5.54 31.59
N ALA A 74 -15.39 -5.21 30.48
CA ALA A 74 -16.16 -3.96 30.32
C ALA A 74 -17.58 -4.19 29.76
N GLY A 75 -18.21 -5.32 30.13
CA GLY A 75 -19.61 -5.58 29.78
C GLY A 75 -19.84 -5.89 28.30
N GLN A 76 -18.81 -6.32 27.56
CA GLN A 76 -18.97 -6.73 26.17
C GLN A 76 -19.78 -8.03 26.05
N THR A 77 -20.60 -8.12 25.01
CA THR A 77 -21.45 -9.28 24.70
C THR A 77 -21.20 -9.75 23.27
N ILE A 78 -21.23 -11.06 23.02
CA ILE A 78 -21.08 -11.63 21.68
C ILE A 78 -22.45 -11.91 21.09
N ASP A 79 -22.70 -11.36 19.91
CA ASP A 79 -24.00 -11.45 19.22
C ASP A 79 -24.03 -12.62 18.23
N GLN A 80 -22.94 -12.80 17.48
CA GLN A 80 -22.79 -13.89 16.51
C GLN A 80 -21.31 -14.24 16.30
N ALA A 81 -21.02 -15.52 16.05
CA ALA A 81 -19.68 -16.02 15.79
C ALA A 81 -19.65 -16.95 14.56
N TRP A 82 -18.48 -17.07 13.94
CA TRP A 82 -18.24 -18.00 12.84
C TRP A 82 -16.94 -18.77 13.08
N ASN A 83 -16.86 -19.97 12.50
CA ASN A 83 -15.75 -20.92 12.66
C ASN A 83 -15.51 -21.38 14.12
N ALA A 84 -16.45 -21.08 15.03
CA ALA A 84 -16.50 -21.58 16.40
C ALA A 84 -17.93 -21.55 16.92
N THR A 85 -18.27 -22.46 17.83
CA THR A 85 -19.49 -22.38 18.64
C THR A 85 -19.14 -21.61 19.91
N VAL A 86 -19.72 -20.44 20.10
CA VAL A 86 -19.41 -19.54 21.22
C VAL A 86 -20.57 -19.48 22.20
N THR A 87 -20.27 -19.62 23.49
CA THR A 87 -21.22 -19.44 24.60
C THR A 87 -20.67 -18.39 25.56
N GLN A 88 -21.56 -17.54 26.10
CA GLN A 88 -21.21 -16.50 27.05
C GLN A 88 -22.18 -16.51 28.23
N SER A 89 -21.64 -16.42 29.45
CA SER A 89 -22.41 -16.25 30.69
C SER A 89 -21.80 -15.12 31.51
N GLY A 90 -22.51 -13.99 31.57
CA GLY A 90 -21.97 -12.74 32.08
C GLY A 90 -20.67 -12.37 31.36
N ALA A 91 -19.59 -12.19 32.12
CA ALA A 91 -18.27 -11.89 31.58
C ALA A 91 -17.55 -13.11 30.97
N ALA A 92 -17.92 -14.35 31.31
CA ALA A 92 -17.19 -15.54 30.90
C ALA A 92 -17.58 -16.01 29.50
N VAL A 93 -16.59 -16.24 28.62
CA VAL A 93 -16.78 -16.71 27.26
C VAL A 93 -16.05 -18.04 27.04
N SER A 94 -16.71 -18.96 26.31
CA SER A 94 -16.16 -20.23 25.87
C SER A 94 -16.43 -20.43 24.37
N ALA A 95 -15.37 -20.55 23.58
CA ALA A 95 -15.41 -20.83 22.15
C ALA A 95 -14.89 -22.25 21.86
N GLN A 96 -15.69 -23.07 21.18
CA GLN A 96 -15.33 -24.44 20.81
C GLN A 96 -15.21 -24.59 19.30
N ASN A 97 -14.32 -25.49 18.86
CA ASN A 97 -14.16 -25.81 17.45
C ASN A 97 -15.46 -26.32 16.81
N VAL A 98 -15.61 -26.07 15.51
CA VAL A 98 -16.60 -26.73 14.66
C VAL A 98 -16.00 -28.01 14.06
N SER A 99 -16.81 -28.78 13.32
CA SER A 99 -16.46 -30.14 12.89
C SER A 99 -15.18 -30.25 12.03
N TYR A 100 -14.79 -29.19 11.33
CA TYR A 100 -13.66 -29.22 10.40
C TYR A 100 -12.37 -28.57 10.92
N ASN A 101 -12.39 -27.91 12.09
CA ASN A 101 -11.23 -27.14 12.58
C ASN A 101 -10.77 -27.54 14.00
N GLY A 102 -11.09 -28.74 14.46
CA GLY A 102 -10.74 -29.22 15.81
C GLY A 102 -9.26 -29.54 16.03
N THR A 103 -8.53 -29.93 14.99
CA THR A 103 -7.12 -30.32 15.11
C THR A 103 -6.19 -29.12 14.99
N ILE A 104 -5.36 -28.86 16.01
CA ILE A 104 -4.26 -27.89 15.97
C ILE A 104 -2.96 -28.63 16.33
N PRO A 105 -2.06 -28.90 15.36
CA PRO A 105 -0.76 -29.49 15.66
C PRO A 105 0.10 -28.53 16.49
N THR A 106 1.20 -29.01 17.06
CA THR A 106 2.21 -28.14 17.67
C THR A 106 2.71 -27.10 16.66
N ASN A 107 2.77 -25.84 17.08
CA ASN A 107 2.98 -24.63 16.28
C ASN A 107 1.94 -24.35 15.18
N GLY A 108 0.86 -25.14 15.12
CA GLY A 108 -0.27 -24.91 14.24
C GLY A 108 -1.22 -23.84 14.76
N THR A 109 -2.15 -23.42 13.91
CA THR A 109 -3.14 -22.39 14.27
C THR A 109 -4.58 -22.77 13.96
N ALA A 110 -5.51 -22.35 14.82
CA ALA A 110 -6.93 -22.24 14.49
C ALA A 110 -7.37 -20.78 14.56
N SER A 111 -8.38 -20.41 13.78
CA SER A 111 -8.90 -19.04 13.78
C SER A 111 -10.41 -19.01 13.72
N PHE A 112 -11.01 -18.10 14.46
CA PHE A 112 -12.44 -17.81 14.44
C PHE A 112 -12.68 -16.32 14.60
N GLY A 113 -13.90 -15.87 14.33
CA GLY A 113 -14.27 -14.48 14.52
C GLY A 113 -15.68 -14.34 15.06
N PHE A 114 -16.00 -13.14 15.53
CA PHE A 114 -17.33 -12.83 16.04
C PHE A 114 -17.64 -11.34 15.95
N ASN A 115 -18.93 -11.01 15.92
CA ASN A 115 -19.42 -9.67 16.20
C ASN A 115 -19.95 -9.61 17.63
N GLY A 116 -19.69 -8.50 18.30
CA GLY A 116 -20.19 -8.24 19.63
C GLY A 116 -20.60 -6.79 19.83
N SER A 117 -21.16 -6.54 21.00
CA SER A 117 -21.66 -5.27 21.49
C SER A 117 -20.93 -4.84 22.75
N TRP A 118 -20.84 -3.53 23.00
CA TRP A 118 -20.19 -2.96 24.20
C TRP A 118 -20.90 -1.69 24.66
N THR A 119 -20.81 -1.38 25.97
CA THR A 119 -21.34 -0.14 26.55
C THR A 119 -20.22 0.58 27.30
N GLY A 120 -19.84 1.79 26.85
CA GLY A 120 -18.78 2.60 27.46
C GLY A 120 -17.38 2.37 26.87
N SER A 121 -16.78 1.19 27.01
CA SER A 121 -15.46 0.87 26.46
C SER A 121 -15.35 -0.57 25.95
N ASN A 122 -14.35 -0.83 25.10
CA ASN A 122 -14.11 -2.16 24.53
C ASN A 122 -12.63 -2.57 24.64
N PRO A 123 -12.12 -2.86 25.85
CA PRO A 123 -10.78 -3.40 26.04
C PRO A 123 -10.68 -4.84 25.52
N ALA A 124 -9.59 -5.16 24.82
CA ALA A 124 -9.30 -6.53 24.41
C ALA A 124 -9.02 -7.42 25.63
N PRO A 125 -9.54 -8.67 25.68
CA PRO A 125 -9.20 -9.63 26.71
C PRO A 125 -7.70 -9.98 26.69
N VAL A 126 -7.13 -10.20 27.87
CA VAL A 126 -5.68 -10.40 28.03
C VAL A 126 -5.33 -11.77 28.61
N ILE A 127 -6.34 -12.50 29.11
CA ILE A 127 -6.20 -13.82 29.73
C ILE A 127 -7.03 -14.81 28.93
N PHE A 128 -6.34 -15.80 28.36
CA PHE A 128 -6.95 -16.91 27.62
C PHE A 128 -6.47 -18.25 28.18
N ALA A 129 -7.32 -19.27 28.10
CA ALA A 129 -6.93 -20.65 28.34
C ALA A 129 -7.42 -21.55 27.20
N LEU A 130 -6.53 -22.42 26.71
CA LEU A 130 -6.84 -23.45 25.73
C LEU A 130 -6.98 -24.78 26.46
N ASN A 131 -8.16 -25.42 26.38
CA ASN A 131 -8.48 -26.68 27.05
C ASN A 131 -8.17 -26.66 28.56
N GLY A 132 -8.35 -25.50 29.21
CA GLY A 132 -8.08 -25.30 30.63
C GLY A 132 -6.62 -24.97 30.97
N VAL A 133 -5.71 -24.97 29.99
CA VAL A 133 -4.30 -24.57 30.16
C VAL A 133 -4.12 -23.12 29.74
N GLY A 134 -3.55 -22.30 30.62
CA GLY A 134 -3.33 -20.87 30.37
C GLY A 134 -2.44 -20.62 29.15
N CYS A 135 -2.85 -19.68 28.28
CA CYS A 135 -2.04 -19.23 27.16
C CYS A 135 -0.95 -18.25 27.62
N THR A 136 0.29 -18.50 27.23
CA THR A 136 1.39 -17.54 27.36
C THR A 136 1.38 -16.61 26.15
N GLY A 137 0.65 -15.50 26.25
CA GLY A 137 0.68 -14.44 25.23
C GLY A 137 -0.64 -13.72 24.92
N GLY A 138 -1.58 -13.60 25.86
CA GLY A 138 -2.74 -12.71 25.68
C GLY A 138 -2.33 -11.24 25.77
N THR A 139 -2.84 -10.43 24.83
CA THR A 139 -2.54 -9.00 24.65
C THR A 139 -2.99 -8.15 25.84
N ILE A 140 -2.08 -7.46 26.55
CA ILE A 140 -2.40 -6.40 27.54
C ILE A 140 -2.35 -5.01 26.88
N PRO A 141 -3.37 -4.13 27.05
CA PRO A 141 -3.17 -2.68 27.04
C PRO A 141 -2.55 -2.23 28.39
N SER A 142 -1.37 -1.61 28.32
CA SER A 142 -0.37 -1.30 29.39
C SER A 142 -0.86 -0.69 30.73
N PRO A 143 -0.21 -0.99 31.87
CA PRO A 143 0.87 -0.12 32.41
C PRO A 143 2.16 -0.91 32.77
N PRO A 144 3.34 -0.27 32.95
CA PRO A 144 4.61 -0.97 33.12
C PRO A 144 4.73 -1.67 34.48
N PRO A 145 5.28 -2.91 34.56
CA PRO A 145 5.77 -3.45 35.82
C PRO A 145 7.10 -2.78 36.19
N THR A 146 7.19 -2.27 37.43
CA THR A 146 8.47 -2.00 38.09
C THR A 146 9.14 -3.32 38.46
N THR A 147 9.86 -3.91 37.53
CA THR A 147 11.03 -4.75 37.84
C THR A 147 12.25 -3.84 37.95
N PRO A 148 13.25 -4.19 38.79
CA PRO A 148 14.53 -3.48 38.81
C PRO A 148 15.09 -3.40 37.38
N PRO A 149 15.75 -2.30 36.99
CA PRO A 149 16.10 -2.07 35.60
C PRO A 149 16.88 -3.26 35.02
N PRO A 150 16.60 -3.69 33.77
CA PRO A 150 17.65 -4.34 33.01
C PRO A 150 18.84 -3.38 33.01
N THR A 151 20.04 -3.88 33.32
CA THR A 151 21.28 -3.08 33.41
C THR A 151 21.72 -2.50 32.06
N THR A 152 20.94 -2.72 31.01
CA THR A 152 21.12 -2.13 29.69
C THR A 152 19.81 -1.48 29.23
N PRO A 153 19.80 -0.16 28.97
CA PRO A 153 18.67 0.55 28.38
C PRO A 153 18.24 -0.11 27.06
N PRO A 154 16.95 0.00 26.64
CA PRO A 154 16.57 -0.17 25.24
C PRO A 154 17.55 0.65 24.39
N PRO A 155 17.94 0.21 23.17
CA PRO A 155 18.86 0.97 22.34
C PRO A 155 18.24 2.34 22.04
N THR A 156 18.58 3.31 22.86
CA THR A 156 18.26 4.71 22.70
C THR A 156 19.38 5.24 21.84
N THR A 157 19.04 5.72 20.65
CA THR A 157 20.01 6.50 19.88
C THR A 157 20.37 7.70 20.76
N PRO A 158 21.64 7.93 21.12
CA PRO A 158 22.01 9.08 21.94
C PRO A 158 21.44 10.37 21.31
N PRO A 159 21.06 11.39 22.10
CA PRO A 159 20.71 12.69 21.54
C PRO A 159 21.83 13.14 20.60
N PRO A 160 21.50 13.60 19.38
CA PRO A 160 22.51 14.05 18.45
C PRO A 160 23.34 15.16 19.11
N THR A 161 24.65 14.95 19.12
CA THR A 161 25.67 15.90 19.56
C THR A 161 26.79 15.82 18.53
N GLY A 162 26.89 16.82 17.66
CA GLY A 162 27.91 16.84 16.61
C GLY A 162 27.50 17.53 15.32
N ALA A 163 28.41 17.49 14.34
CA ALA A 163 28.17 18.00 13.01
C ALA A 163 27.08 17.19 12.30
N ALA A 164 26.24 17.88 11.52
CA ALA A 164 25.20 17.23 10.74
C ALA A 164 25.78 16.38 9.61
N ASP A 165 25.24 15.17 9.45
CA ASP A 165 25.55 14.29 8.32
C ASP A 165 24.66 14.58 7.11
N ILE A 166 23.43 15.02 7.36
CA ILE A 166 22.47 15.47 6.35
C ILE A 166 21.93 16.83 6.81
N THR A 167 22.08 17.88 6.00
CA THR A 167 21.56 19.21 6.31
C THR A 167 20.50 19.59 5.30
N VAL A 168 19.26 19.78 5.75
CA VAL A 168 18.13 20.21 4.91
C VAL A 168 18.16 21.72 4.74
N ASN A 169 17.98 22.19 3.49
CA ASN A 169 17.93 23.60 3.14
C ASN A 169 16.57 23.96 2.52
N ASN A 170 15.70 24.57 3.33
CA ASN A 170 14.36 25.01 2.92
C ASN A 170 14.35 26.31 2.08
N ALA A 171 15.50 26.98 1.92
CA ALA A 171 15.60 28.19 1.09
C ALA A 171 15.64 27.85 -0.40
N THR A 172 16.26 26.73 -0.76
CA THR A 172 16.27 26.24 -2.14
C THR A 172 15.16 25.22 -2.34
N ARG A 173 14.15 25.62 -3.10
CA ARG A 173 12.96 24.83 -3.42
C ARG A 173 13.03 24.35 -4.86
N HIS A 174 12.56 23.13 -5.08
CA HIS A 174 12.45 22.51 -6.39
C HIS A 174 10.96 22.29 -6.74
N GLN A 175 10.65 21.18 -7.38
CA GLN A 175 9.30 20.88 -7.83
C GLN A 175 8.32 20.63 -6.68
N THR A 176 7.06 20.95 -6.93
CA THR A 176 5.93 20.52 -6.09
C THR A 176 5.48 19.14 -6.56
N VAL A 177 5.38 18.21 -5.62
CA VAL A 177 4.98 16.82 -5.89
C VAL A 177 3.49 16.77 -6.19
N ASP A 178 3.15 16.19 -7.34
CA ASP A 178 1.78 15.90 -7.75
C ASP A 178 1.27 14.58 -7.17
N GLY A 179 2.15 13.60 -6.98
CA GLY A 179 1.85 12.36 -6.27
C GLY A 179 2.57 11.12 -6.80
N PHE A 180 2.20 9.99 -6.24
CA PHE A 180 2.75 8.67 -6.57
C PHE A 180 1.61 7.68 -6.75
N GLY A 181 1.69 6.83 -7.78
CA GLY A 181 0.54 6.05 -8.19
C GLY A 181 0.84 4.73 -8.88
N ALA A 182 -0.24 4.10 -9.31
CA ALA A 182 -0.22 2.93 -10.17
C ALA A 182 -1.45 2.92 -11.07
N ALA A 183 -1.38 2.20 -12.19
CA ALA A 183 -2.51 1.88 -13.02
C ALA A 183 -3.35 0.75 -12.42
N GLN A 184 -4.68 0.86 -12.50
CA GLN A 184 -5.53 -0.32 -12.43
C GLN A 184 -5.44 -1.10 -13.74
N SER A 185 -6.06 -2.28 -13.83
CA SER A 185 -6.10 -3.04 -15.08
C SER A 185 -6.64 -2.16 -16.22
N ILE A 186 -5.94 -2.10 -17.35
CA ILE A 186 -6.43 -1.35 -18.52
C ILE A 186 -7.42 -2.20 -19.32
N TRP A 187 -7.10 -3.49 -19.48
CA TRP A 187 -7.87 -4.44 -20.28
C TRP A 187 -8.43 -5.58 -19.43
N GLY A 188 -9.08 -5.26 -18.33
CA GLY A 188 -9.70 -6.29 -17.49
C GLY A 188 -10.43 -5.72 -16.28
N SER A 189 -10.52 -6.54 -15.24
CA SER A 189 -11.25 -6.19 -14.04
C SER A 189 -10.58 -5.04 -13.28
N ALA A 190 -11.39 -4.06 -12.89
CA ALA A 190 -10.99 -3.03 -11.95
C ALA A 190 -10.56 -3.64 -10.61
N TRP A 191 -9.83 -2.86 -9.81
CA TRP A 191 -9.61 -3.20 -8.41
C TRP A 191 -10.94 -3.33 -7.67
N SER A 192 -11.02 -4.31 -6.77
CA SER A 192 -12.12 -4.36 -5.80
C SER A 192 -12.07 -3.16 -4.84
N THR A 193 -13.13 -2.95 -4.06
CA THR A 193 -13.15 -1.91 -3.02
C THR A 193 -12.01 -2.11 -2.01
N ALA A 194 -11.81 -3.34 -1.54
CA ALA A 194 -10.75 -3.65 -0.58
C ALA A 194 -9.34 -3.46 -1.17
N GLU A 195 -9.12 -3.90 -2.40
CA GLU A 195 -7.84 -3.70 -3.11
C GLU A 195 -7.53 -2.22 -3.31
N THR A 196 -8.55 -1.45 -3.69
CA THR A 196 -8.41 0.00 -3.85
C THR A 196 -8.05 0.65 -2.52
N GLN A 197 -8.73 0.28 -1.42
CA GLN A 197 -8.42 0.77 -0.07
C GLN A 197 -7.00 0.43 0.38
N THR A 198 -6.51 -0.79 0.08
CA THR A 198 -5.12 -1.17 0.33
C THR A 198 -4.15 -0.27 -0.44
N LEU A 199 -4.44 0.04 -1.70
CA LEU A 199 -3.55 0.84 -2.53
C LEU A 199 -3.53 2.31 -2.13
N VAL A 200 -4.70 2.96 -1.98
CA VAL A 200 -4.77 4.42 -1.78
C VAL A 200 -4.84 4.86 -0.32
N GLY A 201 -5.24 3.96 0.57
CA GLY A 201 -5.50 4.28 1.98
C GLY A 201 -4.23 4.58 2.77
N MET A 202 -4.40 5.19 3.95
CA MET A 202 -3.31 5.68 4.78
C MET A 202 -3.08 4.85 6.06
N GLY A 203 -3.95 3.89 6.34
CA GLY A 203 -3.91 3.02 7.52
C GLY A 203 -2.76 2.02 7.52
N ALA A 204 -2.73 1.14 8.53
CA ALA A 204 -1.78 0.03 8.58
C ALA A 204 -1.96 -0.87 7.34
N ASN A 205 -0.84 -1.31 6.76
CA ASN A 205 -0.81 -2.11 5.53
C ASN A 205 -1.49 -1.47 4.29
N GLN A 206 -1.77 -0.16 4.33
CA GLN A 206 -2.21 0.61 3.18
C GLN A 206 -1.06 1.49 2.65
N LEU A 207 -0.99 1.62 1.33
CA LEU A 207 0.20 2.08 0.61
C LEU A 207 0.19 3.58 0.30
N GLY A 208 -0.94 4.26 0.49
CA GLY A 208 -1.04 5.71 0.36
C GLY A 208 -0.83 6.23 -1.06
N LEU A 209 -1.17 5.47 -2.11
CA LEU A 209 -1.14 6.00 -3.47
C LEU A 209 -2.01 7.28 -3.56
N SER A 210 -1.49 8.28 -4.26
CA SER A 210 -2.14 9.58 -4.50
C SER A 210 -2.43 9.82 -5.99
N ILE A 211 -2.07 8.89 -6.86
CA ILE A 211 -2.47 8.89 -8.27
C ILE A 211 -2.99 7.49 -8.62
N VAL A 212 -4.11 7.43 -9.33
CA VAL A 212 -4.61 6.21 -9.96
C VAL A 212 -4.72 6.45 -11.45
N ARG A 213 -4.07 5.60 -12.24
CA ARG A 213 -4.17 5.63 -13.71
C ARG A 213 -5.23 4.63 -14.20
N THR A 214 -5.98 5.00 -15.22
CA THR A 214 -7.06 4.21 -15.79
C THR A 214 -7.10 4.31 -17.32
N GLY A 215 -7.65 3.28 -17.95
CA GLY A 215 -7.90 3.27 -19.38
C GLY A 215 -9.12 4.11 -19.76
N LEU A 216 -8.95 4.92 -20.80
CA LEU A 216 -10.04 5.56 -21.53
C LEU A 216 -10.38 4.71 -22.74
N SER A 217 -11.36 3.82 -22.59
CA SER A 217 -11.74 2.89 -23.66
C SER A 217 -12.31 3.62 -24.88
N PRO A 218 -12.02 3.18 -26.12
CA PRO A 218 -12.70 3.64 -27.33
C PRO A 218 -14.17 3.25 -27.39
N VAL A 219 -14.65 2.37 -26.51
CA VAL A 219 -16.04 1.88 -26.47
C VAL A 219 -16.73 2.38 -25.21
N SER A 220 -17.74 3.24 -25.36
CA SER A 220 -18.39 3.90 -24.22
C SER A 220 -19.14 2.95 -23.28
N SER A 221 -19.63 1.81 -23.77
CA SER A 221 -20.24 0.78 -22.92
C SER A 221 -19.27 0.13 -21.94
N GLU A 222 -17.95 0.25 -22.16
CA GLU A 222 -16.93 -0.30 -21.26
C GLU A 222 -16.58 0.64 -20.11
N TRP A 223 -16.97 1.93 -20.18
CA TRP A 223 -16.56 2.95 -19.21
C TRP A 223 -17.02 2.67 -17.77
N ALA A 224 -18.12 1.95 -17.60
CA ALA A 224 -18.65 1.58 -16.28
C ALA A 224 -17.68 0.70 -15.47
N THR A 225 -16.81 -0.05 -16.14
CA THR A 225 -15.91 -1.06 -15.53
C THR A 225 -15.09 -0.49 -14.38
N HIS A 226 -14.55 0.71 -14.53
CA HIS A 226 -13.63 1.32 -13.55
C HIS A 226 -14.31 2.32 -12.60
N VAL A 227 -15.62 2.55 -12.73
CA VAL A 227 -16.30 3.60 -11.93
C VAL A 227 -16.19 3.32 -10.43
N ASN A 228 -16.43 2.08 -9.99
CA ASN A 228 -16.45 1.76 -8.57
C ASN A 228 -15.06 1.86 -7.91
N SER A 229 -14.00 1.39 -8.58
CA SER A 229 -12.62 1.52 -8.08
C SER A 229 -12.22 2.99 -7.98
N LEU A 230 -12.54 3.81 -8.99
CA LEU A 230 -12.21 5.23 -9.01
C LEU A 230 -12.97 6.02 -7.93
N LYS A 231 -14.25 5.72 -7.70
CA LYS A 231 -15.02 6.25 -6.56
C LYS A 231 -14.37 5.90 -5.23
N THR A 232 -14.03 4.62 -5.05
CA THR A 232 -13.40 4.13 -3.84
C THR A 232 -12.05 4.81 -3.61
N ALA A 233 -11.27 5.03 -4.68
CA ALA A 233 -9.98 5.70 -4.62
C ALA A 233 -10.13 7.15 -4.12
N LYS A 234 -11.09 7.90 -4.69
CA LYS A 234 -11.40 9.27 -4.26
C LYS A 234 -11.92 9.34 -2.81
N ALA A 235 -12.70 8.36 -2.38
CA ALA A 235 -13.30 8.34 -1.04
C ALA A 235 -12.33 7.87 0.06
N SER A 236 -11.46 6.91 -0.23
CA SER A 236 -10.61 6.24 0.76
C SER A 236 -9.18 6.80 0.82
N GLY A 237 -8.71 7.41 -0.27
CA GLY A 237 -7.38 7.96 -0.37
C GLY A 237 -7.33 9.45 -0.03
N SER A 238 -6.14 9.92 0.35
CA SER A 238 -5.94 11.34 0.69
C SER A 238 -5.46 12.14 -0.54
N GLY A 239 -6.35 12.93 -1.15
CA GLY A 239 -6.00 13.79 -2.28
C GLY A 239 -5.64 13.04 -3.56
N VAL A 240 -6.33 11.93 -3.84
CA VAL A 240 -6.05 11.09 -5.02
C VAL A 240 -6.40 11.81 -6.32
N LYS A 241 -5.45 11.91 -7.25
CA LYS A 241 -5.67 12.32 -8.64
C LYS A 241 -5.93 11.10 -9.54
N ILE A 242 -6.77 11.27 -10.56
CA ILE A 242 -7.05 10.25 -11.58
C ILE A 242 -6.47 10.72 -12.91
N LEU A 243 -5.60 9.88 -13.49
CA LEU A 243 -5.10 10.01 -14.85
C LEU A 243 -5.87 9.03 -15.75
N ALA A 244 -6.53 9.53 -16.80
CA ALA A 244 -7.14 8.71 -17.83
C ALA A 244 -6.32 8.77 -19.12
N SER A 245 -5.88 7.61 -19.60
CA SER A 245 -5.08 7.49 -20.81
C SER A 245 -5.81 6.63 -21.85
N PRO A 246 -6.00 7.11 -23.09
CA PRO A 246 -6.50 6.28 -24.19
C PRO A 246 -5.36 5.51 -24.86
N TRP A 247 -5.61 4.24 -25.21
CA TRP A 247 -4.66 3.45 -26.02
C TRP A 247 -4.93 3.55 -27.51
N THR A 248 -6.18 3.75 -27.91
CA THR A 248 -6.59 3.87 -29.31
C THR A 248 -7.89 4.64 -29.43
N ALA A 249 -8.17 5.20 -30.61
CA ALA A 249 -9.50 5.58 -31.04
C ALA A 249 -10.31 4.36 -31.53
N PRO A 250 -11.63 4.50 -31.74
CA PRO A 250 -12.42 3.52 -32.50
C PRO A 250 -11.75 3.15 -33.83
N ALA A 251 -11.83 1.86 -34.21
CA ALA A 251 -11.16 1.34 -35.40
C ALA A 251 -11.49 2.15 -36.67
N ALA A 252 -12.78 2.48 -36.88
CA ALA A 252 -13.25 3.23 -38.05
C ALA A 252 -12.64 4.64 -38.20
N TRP A 253 -12.09 5.20 -37.13
CA TRP A 253 -11.46 6.53 -37.13
C TRP A 253 -9.98 6.48 -37.53
N LYS A 254 -9.41 5.27 -37.62
CA LYS A 254 -7.99 5.06 -37.88
C LYS A 254 -7.71 4.70 -39.33
N THR A 255 -6.51 5.04 -39.80
CA THR A 255 -6.07 4.79 -41.19
C THR A 255 -5.98 3.31 -41.55
N ASN A 256 -5.83 2.42 -40.57
CA ASN A 256 -5.77 0.97 -40.76
C ASN A 256 -7.10 0.26 -40.45
N ASN A 257 -8.16 1.00 -40.10
CA ASN A 257 -9.45 0.46 -39.67
C ASN A 257 -9.34 -0.66 -38.61
N SER A 258 -8.38 -0.52 -37.68
CA SER A 258 -8.06 -1.52 -36.64
C SER A 258 -7.80 -0.82 -35.31
N ARG A 259 -8.08 -1.49 -34.18
CA ARG A 259 -7.69 -1.01 -32.85
C ARG A 259 -6.22 -1.30 -32.51
N VAL A 260 -5.64 -2.33 -33.13
CA VAL A 260 -4.30 -2.84 -32.83
C VAL A 260 -3.33 -2.60 -33.99
N ASN A 261 -2.04 -2.88 -33.77
CA ASN A 261 -0.97 -2.72 -34.75
C ASN A 261 -0.84 -1.28 -35.27
N GLY A 262 -0.89 -0.31 -34.36
CA GLY A 262 -0.71 1.11 -34.67
C GLY A 262 -1.79 1.67 -35.59
N GLY A 263 -1.38 2.43 -36.59
CA GLY A 263 -2.27 3.21 -37.45
C GLY A 263 -2.59 4.56 -36.82
N LYS A 264 -2.87 5.56 -37.66
CA LYS A 264 -3.04 6.94 -37.22
C LYS A 264 -4.51 7.32 -37.09
N LEU A 265 -4.83 8.23 -36.17
CA LEU A 265 -6.12 8.91 -36.20
C LEU A 265 -6.23 9.71 -37.50
N ARG A 266 -7.28 9.48 -38.28
CA ARG A 266 -7.52 10.30 -39.47
C ARG A 266 -7.91 11.72 -39.06
N THR A 267 -7.41 12.71 -39.78
CA THR A 267 -7.58 14.13 -39.43
C THR A 267 -9.04 14.58 -39.45
N ASP A 268 -9.90 13.94 -40.24
CA ASP A 268 -11.33 14.20 -40.26
C ASP A 268 -12.08 13.73 -39.01
N TYR A 269 -11.45 12.94 -38.13
CA TYR A 269 -12.00 12.52 -36.84
C TYR A 269 -11.37 13.22 -35.63
N TYR A 270 -10.59 14.30 -35.82
CA TYR A 270 -9.97 15.00 -34.69
C TYR A 270 -11.00 15.63 -33.75
N ASP A 271 -12.07 16.22 -34.30
CA ASP A 271 -13.18 16.74 -33.50
C ASP A 271 -13.91 15.62 -32.74
N ASP A 272 -14.17 14.49 -33.39
CA ASP A 272 -14.81 13.33 -32.77
C ASP A 272 -13.96 12.73 -31.66
N TYR A 273 -12.64 12.66 -31.85
CA TYR A 273 -11.72 12.18 -30.84
C TYR A 273 -11.67 13.11 -29.62
N ALA A 274 -11.58 14.43 -29.82
CA ALA A 274 -11.65 15.38 -28.72
C ALA A 274 -12.99 15.29 -27.96
N ASN A 275 -14.09 15.11 -28.69
CA ASN A 275 -15.42 14.91 -28.10
C ASN A 275 -15.51 13.58 -27.34
N HIS A 276 -14.86 12.51 -27.81
CA HIS A 276 -14.79 11.22 -27.12
C HIS A 276 -14.04 11.33 -25.79
N LEU A 277 -12.86 11.96 -25.79
CA LEU A 277 -12.10 12.23 -24.57
C LEU A 277 -12.93 13.04 -23.57
N ASN A 278 -13.58 14.11 -24.04
CA ASN A 278 -14.44 14.94 -23.19
C ASN A 278 -15.67 14.16 -22.67
N SER A 279 -16.28 13.32 -23.51
CA SER A 279 -17.45 12.51 -23.13
C SER A 279 -17.13 11.52 -22.03
N TYR A 280 -15.94 10.91 -22.04
CA TYR A 280 -15.48 10.09 -20.92
C TYR A 280 -15.35 10.90 -19.63
N VAL A 281 -14.75 12.10 -19.70
CA VAL A 281 -14.61 13.00 -18.55
C VAL A 281 -15.98 13.40 -18.01
N GLN A 282 -16.93 13.76 -18.88
CA GLN A 282 -18.30 14.11 -18.47
C GLN A 282 -19.05 12.90 -17.91
N TYR A 283 -18.89 11.71 -18.50
CA TYR A 283 -19.47 10.47 -17.99
C TYR A 283 -18.98 10.18 -16.57
N MET A 284 -17.66 10.18 -16.34
CA MET A 284 -17.07 9.94 -15.03
C MET A 284 -17.52 10.99 -14.01
N ARG A 285 -17.58 12.26 -14.42
CA ARG A 285 -18.11 13.34 -13.59
C ARG A 285 -19.57 13.11 -13.22
N GLY A 286 -20.40 12.68 -14.17
CA GLY A 286 -21.80 12.29 -13.93
C GLY A 286 -21.93 11.10 -12.98
N GLN A 287 -20.92 10.24 -12.91
CA GLN A 287 -20.81 9.20 -11.89
C GLN A 287 -20.33 9.73 -10.53
N GLY A 288 -19.85 10.96 -10.42
CA GLY A 288 -19.26 11.50 -9.18
C GLY A 288 -17.74 11.27 -9.08
N VAL A 289 -17.07 10.95 -10.18
CA VAL A 289 -15.62 10.79 -10.27
C VAL A 289 -15.02 11.95 -11.07
N THR A 290 -14.13 12.72 -10.44
CA THR A 290 -13.34 13.72 -11.17
C THR A 290 -12.14 13.06 -11.83
N ILE A 291 -12.00 13.24 -13.15
CA ILE A 291 -10.79 12.93 -13.90
C ILE A 291 -9.91 14.19 -13.88
N ASP A 292 -8.79 14.13 -13.16
CA ASP A 292 -7.93 15.30 -12.94
C ASP A 292 -7.02 15.56 -14.14
N VAL A 293 -6.57 14.48 -14.79
CA VAL A 293 -5.68 14.52 -15.96
C VAL A 293 -6.20 13.58 -17.03
N THR A 294 -6.22 14.04 -18.28
CA THR A 294 -6.55 13.24 -19.44
C THR A 294 -5.41 13.33 -20.44
N SER A 295 -4.81 12.19 -20.78
CA SER A 295 -3.81 12.12 -21.82
C SER A 295 -4.44 12.13 -23.20
N VAL A 296 -3.73 12.67 -24.18
CA VAL A 296 -4.12 12.58 -25.60
C VAL A 296 -3.93 11.16 -26.14
N GLN A 297 -2.86 10.45 -25.74
CA GLN A 297 -2.52 9.13 -26.26
C GLN A 297 -1.49 8.47 -25.35
N ASN A 298 -1.67 7.18 -25.03
CA ASN A 298 -0.64 6.32 -24.48
C ASN A 298 0.34 5.87 -25.57
N GLU A 299 1.66 6.03 -25.37
CA GLU A 299 2.72 5.48 -26.24
C GLU A 299 2.47 5.71 -27.74
N PRO A 300 2.35 6.97 -28.19
CA PRO A 300 2.15 7.31 -29.60
C PRO A 300 3.28 6.86 -30.53
N ASP A 301 4.40 6.39 -29.96
CA ASP A 301 5.60 5.88 -30.62
C ASP A 301 5.74 4.35 -30.60
N TRP A 302 4.67 3.62 -30.23
CA TRP A 302 4.66 2.16 -30.14
C TRP A 302 3.42 1.53 -30.77
N HIS A 303 3.62 0.50 -31.60
CA HIS A 303 2.56 -0.19 -32.36
C HIS A 303 2.48 -1.70 -32.08
N PRO A 304 2.10 -2.10 -30.86
CA PRO A 304 1.93 -3.50 -30.49
C PRO A 304 0.70 -4.15 -31.15
N ASP A 305 0.59 -5.46 -30.98
CA ASP A 305 -0.54 -6.30 -31.42
C ASP A 305 -1.80 -6.19 -30.53
N TYR A 306 -1.80 -5.27 -29.57
CA TYR A 306 -2.95 -4.83 -28.79
C TYR A 306 -3.29 -3.35 -29.07
N ASP A 307 -4.30 -2.82 -28.37
CA ASP A 307 -4.80 -1.45 -28.58
C ASP A 307 -3.64 -0.45 -28.63
N SER A 308 -3.54 0.26 -29.76
CA SER A 308 -2.46 1.21 -30.01
C SER A 308 -2.87 2.20 -31.09
N MET A 309 -2.29 3.40 -31.09
CA MET A 309 -2.54 4.40 -32.12
C MET A 309 -1.34 5.33 -32.25
N ASP A 310 -0.80 5.42 -33.46
CA ASP A 310 0.40 6.17 -33.75
C ASP A 310 0.10 7.66 -33.90
N TRP A 311 1.02 8.48 -33.39
CA TRP A 311 1.06 9.91 -33.68
C TRP A 311 2.50 10.34 -33.95
N SER A 312 2.69 11.46 -34.62
CA SER A 312 3.92 12.24 -34.57
C SER A 312 3.76 13.39 -33.56
N GLY A 313 4.87 13.95 -33.09
CA GLY A 313 4.83 15.14 -32.24
C GLY A 313 4.11 16.34 -32.89
N THR A 314 4.21 16.49 -34.22
CA THR A 314 3.49 17.53 -34.96
C THR A 314 1.98 17.29 -34.97
N GLU A 315 1.53 16.05 -35.15
CA GLU A 315 0.11 15.68 -35.10
C GLU A 315 -0.46 15.90 -33.69
N LEU A 316 0.25 15.49 -32.64
CA LEU A 316 -0.13 15.77 -31.24
C LEU A 316 -0.25 17.28 -30.99
N ARG A 317 0.75 18.05 -31.42
CA ARG A 317 0.72 19.52 -31.31
C ARG A 317 -0.51 20.10 -32.01
N ASN A 318 -0.79 19.70 -33.24
CA ASN A 318 -1.93 20.20 -34.00
C ASN A 318 -3.25 19.86 -33.30
N PHE A 319 -3.41 18.62 -32.84
CA PHE A 319 -4.60 18.19 -32.11
C PHE A 319 -4.81 19.02 -30.84
N VAL A 320 -3.77 19.17 -30.02
CA VAL A 320 -3.84 19.96 -28.80
C VAL A 320 -4.16 21.43 -29.08
N ARG A 321 -3.52 22.02 -30.09
CA ARG A 321 -3.72 23.42 -30.48
C ARG A 321 -5.15 23.69 -30.90
N ASP A 322 -5.68 22.85 -31.78
CA ASP A 322 -6.90 23.14 -32.54
C ASP A 322 -8.15 22.52 -31.89
N HIS A 323 -7.99 21.44 -31.12
CA HIS A 323 -9.11 20.67 -30.54
C HIS A 323 -9.02 20.49 -29.01
N GLY A 324 -7.86 20.75 -28.40
CA GLY A 324 -7.63 20.48 -26.97
C GLY A 324 -8.58 21.20 -26.01
N THR A 325 -9.08 22.39 -26.35
CA THR A 325 -10.02 23.16 -25.51
C THR A 325 -11.40 22.53 -25.39
N ARG A 326 -11.74 21.56 -26.26
CA ARG A 326 -12.98 20.79 -26.19
C ARG A 326 -12.97 19.79 -25.03
N VAL A 327 -11.79 19.38 -24.55
CA VAL A 327 -11.64 18.47 -23.41
C VAL A 327 -11.67 19.28 -22.12
N GLN A 328 -12.85 19.38 -21.50
CA GLN A 328 -13.11 20.27 -20.39
C GLN A 328 -13.15 19.53 -19.05
N ASN A 329 -13.00 20.27 -17.95
CA ASN A 329 -13.06 19.76 -16.57
C ASN A 329 -11.96 18.74 -16.21
N THR A 330 -10.85 18.78 -16.95
CA THR A 330 -9.64 17.97 -16.75
C THR A 330 -8.43 18.80 -17.24
N LYS A 331 -7.21 18.41 -16.85
CA LYS A 331 -5.98 18.94 -17.46
C LYS A 331 -5.50 18.00 -18.56
N LEU A 332 -5.24 18.53 -19.74
CA LEU A 332 -4.73 17.73 -20.85
C LEU A 332 -3.23 17.43 -20.66
N MET A 333 -2.80 16.25 -21.08
CA MET A 333 -1.41 15.78 -21.04
C MET A 333 -0.96 15.29 -22.42
N VAL A 334 0.30 15.57 -22.75
CA VAL A 334 1.04 14.96 -23.86
C VAL A 334 2.44 14.54 -23.38
N ALA A 335 3.13 13.56 -23.91
CA ALA A 335 2.73 12.67 -24.99
C ALA A 335 2.67 11.21 -24.56
N GLU A 336 3.10 10.88 -23.33
CA GLU A 336 3.25 9.50 -22.84
C GLU A 336 4.10 8.62 -23.78
N ALA A 337 5.12 9.21 -24.42
CA ALA A 337 6.06 8.45 -25.25
C ALA A 337 6.84 7.43 -24.40
N VAL A 338 7.09 6.25 -24.97
CA VAL A 338 7.68 5.06 -24.30
C VAL A 338 8.96 5.39 -23.52
N ASN A 339 9.78 6.28 -24.07
CA ASN A 339 11.07 6.65 -23.49
C ASN A 339 11.22 8.15 -23.21
N LEU A 340 10.10 8.84 -22.97
CA LEU A 340 10.00 10.31 -22.87
C LEU A 340 10.71 10.98 -24.08
N ASN A 341 10.39 10.53 -25.28
CA ASN A 341 11.00 11.06 -26.49
C ASN A 341 10.60 12.53 -26.70
N TYR A 342 11.58 13.44 -26.64
CA TYR A 342 11.32 14.87 -26.78
C TYR A 342 10.74 15.26 -28.16
N THR A 343 10.93 14.44 -29.20
CA THR A 343 10.31 14.68 -30.52
C THR A 343 8.78 14.67 -30.48
N TYR A 344 8.18 14.11 -29.42
CA TYR A 344 6.73 14.04 -29.24
C TYR A 344 6.17 15.15 -28.32
N THR A 345 7.03 15.85 -27.59
CA THR A 345 6.65 16.85 -26.59
C THR A 345 7.12 18.26 -26.98
N ASP A 346 8.32 18.40 -27.52
CA ASP A 346 8.91 19.67 -27.95
C ASP A 346 8.04 20.45 -28.96
N PRO A 347 7.40 19.83 -29.97
CA PRO A 347 6.52 20.58 -30.88
C PRO A 347 5.38 21.29 -30.13
N THR A 348 4.76 20.62 -29.15
CA THR A 348 3.70 21.21 -28.32
C THR A 348 4.24 22.27 -27.37
N LEU A 349 5.41 22.06 -26.77
CA LEU A 349 6.03 23.05 -25.86
C LEU A 349 6.45 24.34 -26.58
N ASN A 350 6.89 24.23 -27.84
CA ASN A 350 7.30 25.38 -28.66
C ASN A 350 6.13 26.13 -29.32
N ASP A 351 4.94 25.54 -29.39
CA ASP A 351 3.73 26.21 -29.88
C ASP A 351 2.95 26.82 -28.71
N THR A 352 2.87 28.15 -28.63
CA THR A 352 2.26 28.84 -27.49
C THR A 352 0.79 28.48 -27.29
N THR A 353 0.03 28.33 -28.38
CA THR A 353 -1.40 27.98 -28.29
C THR A 353 -1.56 26.53 -27.82
N ALA A 354 -0.80 25.59 -28.39
CA ALA A 354 -0.85 24.19 -27.96
C ALA A 354 -0.40 24.04 -26.50
N ARG A 355 0.72 24.67 -26.12
CA ARG A 355 1.24 24.68 -24.76
C ARG A 355 0.24 25.20 -23.73
N ASN A 356 -0.55 26.21 -24.07
CA ASN A 356 -1.55 26.77 -23.15
C ASN A 356 -2.73 25.82 -22.91
N ASN A 357 -2.96 24.86 -23.81
CA ASN A 357 -4.04 23.87 -23.68
C ASN A 357 -3.63 22.63 -22.85
N ILE A 358 -2.35 22.45 -22.50
CA ILE A 358 -1.88 21.33 -21.68
C ILE A 358 -1.54 21.75 -20.25
N GLY A 359 -1.82 20.87 -19.29
CA GLY A 359 -1.38 21.00 -17.91
C GLY A 359 -0.04 20.31 -17.64
N TYR A 360 0.25 19.20 -18.33
CA TYR A 360 1.34 18.29 -17.98
C TYR A 360 2.07 17.75 -19.20
N ILE A 361 3.35 17.44 -19.00
CA ILE A 361 4.10 16.55 -19.88
C ILE A 361 4.11 15.14 -19.26
N GLY A 362 3.78 14.12 -20.04
CA GLY A 362 3.83 12.71 -19.65
C GLY A 362 4.88 11.95 -20.47
N GLY A 363 5.50 10.95 -19.84
CA GLY A 363 6.38 9.98 -20.50
C GLY A 363 6.58 8.73 -19.65
N HIS A 364 7.05 7.67 -20.28
CA HIS A 364 7.33 6.40 -19.62
C HIS A 364 8.84 6.24 -19.37
N LEU A 365 9.26 5.19 -18.64
CA LEU A 365 10.67 4.94 -18.32
C LEU A 365 11.36 3.88 -19.18
N TYR A 366 10.67 3.22 -20.12
CA TYR A 366 11.25 2.15 -20.91
C TYR A 366 12.34 2.69 -21.84
N GLY A 367 13.62 2.53 -21.46
CA GLY A 367 14.77 3.05 -22.20
C GLY A 367 15.07 4.55 -21.98
N THR A 368 14.33 5.24 -21.12
CA THR A 368 14.49 6.68 -20.84
C THR A 368 15.84 7.02 -20.23
N GLU A 369 16.34 6.19 -19.31
CA GLU A 369 17.66 6.36 -18.70
C GLU A 369 18.78 6.11 -19.71
N ALA A 370 18.68 5.04 -20.51
CA ALA A 370 19.65 4.72 -21.55
C ALA A 370 19.72 5.82 -22.63
N ALA A 371 18.60 6.48 -22.91
CA ALA A 371 18.52 7.66 -23.79
C ALA A 371 19.03 8.96 -23.13
N GLY A 372 19.47 8.93 -21.88
CA GLY A 372 19.98 10.09 -21.14
C GLY A 372 18.90 11.09 -20.72
N ARG A 373 17.63 10.66 -20.65
CA ARG A 373 16.46 11.54 -20.41
C ARG A 373 15.90 11.47 -18.99
N LEU A 374 16.38 10.55 -18.14
CA LEU A 374 16.08 10.55 -16.68
C LEU A 374 16.89 11.64 -15.97
N ARG A 375 16.46 12.89 -16.19
CA ARG A 375 17.05 14.14 -15.68
C ARG A 375 16.03 15.28 -15.79
N SER A 376 16.39 16.46 -15.31
CA SER A 376 15.58 17.68 -15.50
C SER A 376 15.34 17.92 -16.99
N TYR A 377 14.14 18.42 -17.33
CA TYR A 377 13.73 18.66 -18.71
C TYR A 377 13.64 20.18 -18.96
N PRO A 378 14.72 20.81 -19.50
CA PRO A 378 14.83 22.27 -19.50
C PRO A 378 13.73 23.01 -20.25
N LEU A 379 13.24 22.45 -21.37
CA LEU A 379 12.17 23.09 -22.14
C LEU A 379 10.82 23.06 -21.39
N ALA A 380 10.53 21.97 -20.67
CA ALA A 380 9.36 21.90 -19.81
C ALA A 380 9.49 22.85 -18.62
N ASP A 381 10.67 22.92 -17.99
CA ASP A 381 10.99 23.83 -16.88
C ASP A 381 10.86 25.30 -17.31
N GLN A 382 11.41 25.68 -18.46
CA GLN A 382 11.30 27.03 -19.06
C GLN A 382 9.84 27.51 -19.18
N HIS A 383 8.93 26.56 -19.34
CA HIS A 383 7.53 26.80 -19.58
C HIS A 383 6.63 26.44 -18.40
N ASN A 384 7.22 26.13 -17.24
CA ASN A 384 6.52 25.70 -16.02
C ASN A 384 5.52 24.56 -16.30
N LYS A 385 5.94 23.58 -17.10
CA LYS A 385 5.15 22.38 -17.40
C LYS A 385 5.68 21.21 -16.58
N PRO A 386 4.92 20.72 -15.58
CA PRO A 386 5.36 19.60 -14.77
C PRO A 386 5.48 18.31 -15.61
N VAL A 387 6.48 17.51 -15.28
CA VAL A 387 6.76 16.23 -15.94
C VAL A 387 6.26 15.09 -15.04
N TRP A 388 5.40 14.23 -15.59
CA TRP A 388 4.90 13.02 -14.95
C TRP A 388 5.55 11.80 -15.61
N MET A 389 6.12 10.93 -14.79
CA MET A 389 6.36 9.55 -15.21
C MET A 389 5.04 8.79 -15.06
N THR A 390 4.43 8.39 -16.17
CA THR A 390 3.04 7.88 -16.17
C THR A 390 2.91 6.37 -16.30
N GLU A 391 4.00 5.69 -16.67
CA GLU A 391 4.04 4.24 -16.70
C GLU A 391 5.48 3.72 -16.68
N TRP A 392 5.68 2.69 -15.87
CA TRP A 392 6.80 1.78 -16.00
C TRP A 392 6.53 0.49 -15.25
N ASN A 393 7.14 -0.59 -15.71
CA ASN A 393 7.31 -1.79 -14.92
C ASN A 393 8.67 -2.43 -15.21
N LEU A 394 9.12 -3.25 -14.26
CA LEU A 394 10.25 -4.15 -14.41
C LEU A 394 10.00 -5.35 -13.48
N HIS A 395 10.26 -6.53 -14.02
CA HIS A 395 10.12 -7.81 -13.32
C HIS A 395 11.17 -8.81 -13.84
N ALA A 396 12.41 -8.36 -14.01
CA ALA A 396 13.53 -9.20 -14.45
C ALA A 396 13.95 -10.26 -13.40
N ALA A 397 13.52 -10.07 -12.15
CA ALA A 397 13.58 -11.08 -11.10
C ALA A 397 12.67 -12.29 -11.37
N ASP A 398 11.82 -12.24 -12.41
CA ASP A 398 11.11 -13.42 -12.90
C ASP A 398 12.12 -14.52 -13.23
N GLY A 399 11.87 -15.70 -12.68
CA GLY A 399 12.69 -16.89 -12.89
C GLY A 399 11.82 -18.12 -13.02
N ASN A 400 12.44 -19.27 -13.28
CA ASN A 400 11.75 -20.55 -13.48
C ASN A 400 11.19 -21.19 -12.19
N GLY A 401 11.08 -20.44 -11.10
CA GLY A 401 10.70 -20.92 -9.78
C GLY A 401 9.27 -20.57 -9.39
N SER A 402 8.61 -21.45 -8.62
CA SER A 402 7.36 -21.13 -7.96
C SER A 402 7.58 -20.24 -6.73
N ASN A 403 6.65 -19.34 -6.44
CA ASN A 403 6.65 -18.49 -5.24
C ASN A 403 7.79 -17.44 -5.12
N ILE A 404 8.27 -16.89 -6.25
CA ILE A 404 9.30 -15.84 -6.24
C ILE A 404 8.79 -14.57 -5.55
N TRP A 405 7.61 -14.10 -5.95
CA TRP A 405 7.07 -12.80 -5.55
C TRP A 405 6.27 -12.83 -4.24
N GLY A 406 5.64 -13.97 -3.95
CA GLY A 406 4.94 -14.22 -2.69
C GLY A 406 5.87 -14.41 -1.49
N ASN A 407 7.15 -14.75 -1.72
CA ASN A 407 8.13 -14.94 -0.67
C ASN A 407 8.72 -13.58 -0.22
N PRO A 408 8.39 -13.08 1.00
CA PRO A 408 8.90 -11.79 1.47
C PRO A 408 10.42 -11.77 1.73
N GLY A 409 11.05 -12.94 1.82
CA GLY A 409 12.50 -13.11 1.99
C GLY A 409 13.26 -13.33 0.69
N ASN A 410 12.65 -13.14 -0.48
CA ASN A 410 13.33 -13.32 -1.75
C ASN A 410 14.36 -12.19 -2.02
N GLN A 411 15.64 -12.54 -1.99
CA GLN A 411 16.75 -11.59 -2.17
C GLN A 411 16.79 -10.96 -3.56
N THR A 412 16.49 -11.72 -4.62
CA THR A 412 16.52 -11.23 -6.01
C THR A 412 15.44 -10.17 -6.22
N VAL A 413 14.21 -10.45 -5.76
CA VAL A 413 13.10 -9.49 -5.80
C VAL A 413 13.41 -8.25 -4.99
N TRP A 414 14.02 -8.41 -3.81
CA TRP A 414 14.41 -7.26 -3.00
C TRP A 414 15.50 -6.42 -3.67
N ASN A 415 16.51 -7.06 -4.28
CA ASN A 415 17.56 -6.36 -4.99
C ASN A 415 17.01 -5.56 -6.17
N GLU A 416 16.17 -6.14 -7.02
CA GLU A 416 15.52 -5.42 -8.11
C GLU A 416 14.64 -4.27 -7.58
N THR A 417 13.86 -4.53 -6.53
CA THR A 417 13.03 -3.51 -5.90
C THR A 417 13.86 -2.30 -5.45
N LEU A 418 15.04 -2.53 -4.88
CA LEU A 418 15.88 -1.45 -4.35
C LEU A 418 16.73 -0.79 -5.44
N ASP A 419 17.38 -1.58 -6.28
CA ASP A 419 18.41 -1.13 -7.23
C ASP A 419 17.84 -0.56 -8.53
N ASP A 420 16.65 -1.01 -8.93
CA ASP A 420 16.00 -0.56 -10.15
C ASP A 420 14.76 0.28 -9.82
N ILE A 421 13.83 -0.26 -9.02
CA ILE A 421 12.54 0.39 -8.82
C ILE A 421 12.67 1.63 -7.93
N MET A 422 13.10 1.46 -6.68
CA MET A 422 13.20 2.60 -5.76
C MET A 422 14.28 3.59 -6.18
N ARG A 423 15.33 3.13 -6.87
CA ARG A 423 16.33 4.00 -7.52
C ARG A 423 15.67 4.89 -8.57
N THR A 424 14.87 4.35 -9.49
CA THR A 424 14.22 5.18 -10.52
C THR A 424 13.17 6.13 -9.94
N VAL A 425 12.44 5.73 -8.90
CA VAL A 425 11.57 6.66 -8.14
C VAL A 425 12.39 7.81 -7.55
N HIS A 426 13.51 7.50 -6.89
CA HIS A 426 14.39 8.51 -6.31
C HIS A 426 14.94 9.47 -7.37
N ARG A 427 15.53 8.92 -8.44
CA ARG A 427 16.12 9.68 -9.54
C ARG A 427 15.08 10.53 -10.28
N SER A 428 13.84 10.07 -10.39
CA SER A 428 12.74 10.88 -10.97
C SER A 428 12.47 12.14 -10.12
N MET A 429 12.50 12.01 -8.79
CA MET A 429 12.35 13.16 -7.90
C MET A 429 13.56 14.10 -7.95
N GLU A 430 14.78 13.57 -8.06
CA GLU A 430 15.98 14.39 -8.28
C GLU A 430 15.96 15.11 -9.63
N ALA A 431 15.35 14.47 -10.65
CA ALA A 431 15.12 15.02 -11.98
C ALA A 431 14.02 16.09 -12.06
N ASN A 432 13.49 16.55 -10.91
CA ASN A 432 12.38 17.50 -10.82
C ASN A 432 11.05 17.02 -11.41
N TRP A 433 10.87 15.71 -11.61
CA TRP A 433 9.57 15.20 -12.03
C TRP A 433 8.59 15.25 -10.85
N THR A 434 7.33 15.56 -11.14
CA THR A 434 6.32 15.83 -10.10
C THR A 434 5.48 14.60 -9.77
N ALA A 435 5.45 13.59 -10.65
CA ALA A 435 4.74 12.36 -10.41
C ALA A 435 5.50 11.12 -10.86
N TYR A 436 5.22 10.00 -10.19
CA TYR A 436 5.66 8.67 -10.59
C TYR A 436 4.49 7.69 -10.49
N VAL A 437 4.08 7.14 -11.63
CA VAL A 437 2.97 6.19 -11.75
C VAL A 437 3.51 4.87 -12.27
N TRP A 438 3.47 3.85 -11.42
CA TRP A 438 3.75 2.48 -11.83
C TRP A 438 2.70 1.98 -12.83
N TRP A 439 3.00 0.91 -13.55
CA TRP A 439 2.00 0.17 -14.32
C TRP A 439 0.96 -0.49 -13.39
N TYR A 440 0.59 -1.75 -13.60
CA TYR A 440 -0.46 -2.39 -12.81
C TYR A 440 -0.11 -2.46 -11.33
N GLY A 441 -0.86 -1.77 -10.47
CA GLY A 441 -0.68 -1.80 -9.02
C GLY A 441 -1.02 -3.15 -8.39
N LYS A 442 -1.91 -3.91 -9.05
CA LYS A 442 -2.25 -5.30 -8.72
C LYS A 442 -1.67 -6.22 -9.79
N ARG A 443 -0.61 -6.93 -9.43
CA ARG A 443 0.03 -7.98 -10.23
C ARG A 443 0.99 -8.73 -9.34
N TYR A 444 1.32 -9.98 -9.67
CA TYR A 444 2.28 -10.77 -8.91
C TYR A 444 3.62 -10.04 -8.71
N TYR A 445 4.09 -9.24 -9.68
CA TYR A 445 5.32 -8.46 -9.58
C TYR A 445 5.15 -7.07 -8.96
N SER A 446 3.98 -6.71 -8.44
CA SER A 446 3.63 -5.31 -8.19
C SER A 446 3.53 -4.93 -6.70
N PHE A 447 2.66 -3.99 -6.37
CA PHE A 447 2.46 -3.45 -5.03
C PHE A 447 1.55 -4.31 -4.19
N ILE A 448 0.50 -4.88 -4.79
CA ILE A 448 -0.35 -5.91 -4.18
C ILE A 448 -0.43 -7.14 -5.08
N GLY A 449 -0.55 -8.31 -4.47
CA GLY A 449 -0.66 -9.58 -5.17
C GLY A 449 -1.95 -9.69 -5.99
N ASP A 450 -1.89 -10.45 -7.08
CA ASP A 450 -3.04 -10.78 -7.90
C ASP A 450 -3.67 -12.14 -7.57
N GLY A 451 -3.00 -12.95 -6.75
CA GLY A 451 -3.48 -14.28 -6.36
C GLY A 451 -2.97 -15.40 -7.26
N GLU A 452 -2.06 -15.12 -8.20
CA GLU A 452 -1.52 -16.15 -9.06
C GLU A 452 -0.65 -17.14 -8.27
N ALA A 453 -1.14 -18.37 -8.11
CA ALA A 453 -0.52 -19.41 -7.30
C ALA A 453 0.91 -19.76 -7.74
N ALA A 454 1.21 -19.67 -9.05
CA ALA A 454 2.55 -19.88 -9.60
C ALA A 454 3.58 -18.92 -8.97
N PHE A 455 3.17 -17.69 -8.67
CA PHE A 455 4.02 -16.68 -8.07
C PHE A 455 3.82 -16.55 -6.55
N GLY A 456 2.92 -17.34 -5.98
CA GLY A 456 2.63 -17.44 -4.54
C GLY A 456 2.09 -16.17 -3.89
N THR A 457 1.55 -15.25 -4.70
CA THR A 457 0.97 -14.02 -4.16
C THR A 457 -0.46 -14.25 -3.67
N THR A 458 -0.88 -13.50 -2.65
CA THR A 458 -2.27 -13.47 -2.20
C THR A 458 -2.95 -12.24 -2.81
N ALA A 459 -4.12 -12.43 -3.42
CA ALA A 459 -4.87 -11.35 -4.05
C ALA A 459 -5.15 -10.22 -3.03
N GLY A 460 -4.77 -8.99 -3.38
CA GLY A 460 -5.00 -7.82 -2.54
C GLY A 460 -4.01 -7.62 -1.39
N ALA A 461 -3.13 -8.60 -1.11
CA ALA A 461 -2.14 -8.48 -0.04
C ALA A 461 -0.95 -7.63 -0.50
N PRO A 462 -0.46 -6.68 0.33
CA PRO A 462 0.74 -5.92 0.03
C PRO A 462 1.98 -6.80 -0.16
N LEU A 463 2.71 -6.54 -1.23
CA LEU A 463 3.99 -7.15 -1.54
C LEU A 463 5.14 -6.27 -1.03
N LYS A 464 6.35 -6.85 -0.95
CA LYS A 464 7.55 -6.15 -0.48
C LYS A 464 7.80 -4.84 -1.25
N ARG A 465 7.58 -4.87 -2.57
CA ARG A 465 7.67 -3.71 -3.46
C ARG A 465 6.66 -2.62 -3.11
N GLY A 466 5.44 -2.98 -2.75
CA GLY A 466 4.43 -2.04 -2.25
C GLY A 466 4.89 -1.32 -0.98
N TYR A 467 5.45 -2.04 -0.01
CA TYR A 467 6.03 -1.41 1.19
C TYR A 467 7.21 -0.49 0.88
N ALA A 468 8.07 -0.85 -0.07
CA ALA A 468 9.18 0.00 -0.50
C ALA A 468 8.67 1.29 -1.16
N PHE A 469 7.70 1.17 -2.08
CA PHE A 469 7.08 2.31 -2.75
C PHE A 469 6.34 3.22 -1.77
N SER A 470 5.70 2.65 -0.74
CA SER A 470 4.98 3.38 0.30
C SER A 470 5.83 4.39 1.08
N GLN A 471 7.16 4.20 1.10
CA GLN A 471 8.09 5.14 1.71
C GLN A 471 8.03 6.53 1.04
N TYR A 472 7.71 6.60 -0.25
CA TYR A 472 7.36 7.85 -0.92
C TYR A 472 5.87 8.13 -0.82
N SER A 473 5.02 7.24 -1.36
CA SER A 473 3.62 7.56 -1.60
C SER A 473 2.89 7.95 -0.32
N LYS A 474 3.15 7.28 0.81
CA LYS A 474 2.47 7.57 2.08
C LYS A 474 2.94 8.87 2.74
N TYR A 475 4.21 9.25 2.59
CA TYR A 475 4.81 10.31 3.41
C TYR A 475 5.16 11.60 2.66
N VAL A 476 5.24 11.52 1.33
CA VAL A 476 5.42 12.67 0.44
C VAL A 476 4.09 12.90 -0.29
N ARG A 477 3.23 13.75 0.30
CA ARG A 477 1.85 13.93 -0.18
C ARG A 477 1.78 14.97 -1.30
N PRO A 478 0.73 14.93 -2.14
CA PRO A 478 0.47 15.99 -3.12
C PRO A 478 0.56 17.39 -2.49
N GLY A 479 1.27 18.30 -3.15
CA GLY A 479 1.52 19.66 -2.66
C GLY A 479 2.80 19.81 -1.83
N TYR A 480 3.46 18.72 -1.44
CA TYR A 480 4.77 18.79 -0.79
C TYR A 480 5.80 19.29 -1.79
N GLN A 481 6.69 20.17 -1.36
CA GLN A 481 7.73 20.72 -2.22
C GLN A 481 9.08 20.10 -1.90
N ARG A 482 9.79 19.61 -2.91
CA ARG A 482 11.15 19.09 -2.72
C ARG A 482 12.08 20.26 -2.38
N VAL A 483 12.95 20.06 -1.40
CA VAL A 483 13.92 21.05 -0.92
C VAL A 483 15.35 20.50 -1.05
N ALA A 484 16.32 21.40 -1.16
CA ALA A 484 17.72 21.02 -1.27
C ALA A 484 18.25 20.44 0.05
N LEU A 485 19.34 19.69 -0.05
CA LEU A 485 20.10 19.21 1.10
C LEU A 485 21.59 19.07 0.78
N ALA A 486 22.41 18.99 1.82
CA ALA A 486 23.83 18.66 1.74
C ALA A 486 24.14 17.41 2.58
N LYS A 487 25.16 16.65 2.19
CA LYS A 487 25.60 15.43 2.87
C LYS A 487 27.07 15.50 3.27
N SER A 488 27.40 14.97 4.45
CA SER A 488 28.78 14.70 4.87
C SER A 488 29.34 13.46 4.17
N SER A 489 30.64 13.19 4.36
CA SER A 489 31.28 11.97 3.88
C SER A 489 30.66 10.70 4.48
N LYS A 490 30.20 10.75 5.73
CA LYS A 490 29.53 9.62 6.40
C LYS A 490 28.18 9.28 5.74
N ALA A 491 27.44 10.28 5.28
CA ALA A 491 26.19 10.09 4.54
C ALA A 491 26.40 9.94 3.01
N ALA A 492 27.63 9.93 2.52
CA ALA A 492 27.91 9.83 1.08
C ALA A 492 27.23 8.61 0.41
N PRO A 493 27.19 7.39 1.02
CA PRO A 493 26.54 6.23 0.42
C PRO A 493 25.01 6.31 0.33
N LEU A 494 24.38 7.29 0.98
CA LEU A 494 22.93 7.42 1.05
C LEU A 494 22.39 8.28 -0.10
N GLU A 495 21.39 7.80 -0.82
CA GLU A 495 20.59 8.60 -1.75
C GLU A 495 19.46 9.26 -0.95
N VAL A 496 19.38 10.60 -0.93
CA VAL A 496 18.45 11.33 -0.04
C VAL A 496 17.68 12.39 -0.81
N THR A 497 16.35 12.37 -0.68
CA THR A 497 15.48 13.49 -1.06
C THR A 497 14.73 14.00 0.16
N ALA A 498 14.51 15.32 0.24
CA ALA A 498 13.81 15.98 1.33
C ALA A 498 12.65 16.82 0.79
N TYR A 499 11.56 16.89 1.55
CA TYR A 499 10.32 17.53 1.15
C TYR A 499 9.73 18.32 2.31
N GLN A 500 9.14 19.46 2.01
CA GLN A 500 8.44 20.30 2.98
C GLN A 500 6.96 20.40 2.61
N GLY A 501 6.07 20.15 3.57
CA GLY A 501 4.63 20.24 3.37
C GLY A 501 3.84 19.84 4.63
N GLY A 502 2.65 20.42 4.81
CA GLY A 502 1.76 20.07 5.92
C GLY A 502 2.36 20.26 7.33
N GLY A 503 3.23 21.26 7.51
CA GLY A 503 3.95 21.50 8.77
C GLY A 503 5.08 20.49 9.05
N LYS A 504 5.47 19.70 8.05
CA LYS A 504 6.46 18.62 8.19
C LYS A 504 7.63 18.79 7.24
N THR A 505 8.78 18.27 7.66
CA THR A 505 9.90 17.93 6.79
C THR A 505 9.99 16.41 6.68
N THR A 506 9.84 15.87 5.47
CA THR A 506 9.94 14.43 5.18
C THR A 506 11.22 14.15 4.40
N LEU A 507 12.06 13.23 4.86
CA LEU A 507 13.20 12.72 4.10
C LEU A 507 12.93 11.28 3.68
N VAL A 508 13.19 10.96 2.40
CA VAL A 508 13.23 9.59 1.92
C VAL A 508 14.67 9.23 1.59
N ILE A 509 15.18 8.21 2.25
CA ILE A 509 16.58 7.81 2.29
C ILE A 509 16.71 6.39 1.74
N LEU A 510 17.43 6.24 0.64
CA LEU A 510 17.72 4.97 0.00
C LEU A 510 19.18 4.59 0.29
N ASN A 511 19.40 3.44 0.95
CA ASN A 511 20.72 2.87 1.17
C ASN A 511 20.87 1.58 0.37
N ARG A 512 21.44 1.70 -0.84
CA ARG A 512 21.73 0.56 -1.70
C ARG A 512 23.06 -0.12 -1.39
N SER A 513 23.87 0.44 -0.49
CA SER A 513 25.13 -0.18 -0.09
C SER A 513 24.89 -1.40 0.82
N THR A 514 25.92 -2.23 0.95
CA THR A 514 25.94 -3.38 1.85
C THR A 514 26.31 -3.00 3.29
N SER A 515 26.53 -1.72 3.58
CA SER A 515 26.87 -1.22 4.91
C SER A 515 25.78 -0.31 5.46
N ALA A 516 25.50 -0.43 6.75
CA ALA A 516 24.60 0.49 7.44
C ALA A 516 25.30 1.83 7.69
N VAL A 517 24.54 2.92 7.66
CA VAL A 517 24.99 4.23 8.14
C VAL A 517 24.31 4.47 9.48
N ASN A 518 25.04 4.21 10.55
CA ASN A 518 24.53 4.31 11.92
C ASN A 518 24.69 5.72 12.48
N ASN A 519 23.73 6.12 13.32
CA ASN A 519 23.68 7.41 14.01
C ASN A 519 23.87 8.59 13.04
N ALA A 520 23.26 8.54 11.85
CA ALA A 520 23.30 9.64 10.91
C ALA A 520 22.53 10.82 11.52
N VAL A 521 23.19 11.98 11.64
CA VAL A 521 22.57 13.19 12.20
C VAL A 521 21.94 14.00 11.08
N ILE A 522 20.61 14.14 11.11
CA ILE A 522 19.84 15.00 10.22
C ILE A 522 19.63 16.34 10.92
N GLN A 523 20.03 17.43 10.27
CA GLN A 523 19.76 18.81 10.70
C GLN A 523 18.69 19.44 9.80
N VAL A 524 17.68 20.00 10.44
CA VAL A 524 16.64 20.82 9.82
C VAL A 524 16.66 22.24 10.37
N PRO A 525 16.19 23.26 9.61
CA PRO A 525 16.29 24.65 10.05
C PRO A 525 15.29 25.02 11.15
N GLN A 526 14.19 24.27 11.31
CA GLN A 526 13.22 24.46 12.39
C GLN A 526 13.42 23.41 13.50
N SER A 527 13.04 23.77 14.73
CA SER A 527 12.96 22.82 15.84
C SER A 527 12.01 21.67 15.52
N VAL A 528 12.34 20.46 15.98
CA VAL A 528 11.54 19.25 15.78
C VAL A 528 10.81 18.94 17.06
N THR A 529 9.48 18.87 17.00
CA THR A 529 8.63 18.46 18.13
C THR A 529 8.39 16.96 18.16
N ARG A 530 8.43 16.32 16.98
CA ARG A 530 8.24 14.88 16.83
C ARG A 530 8.98 14.34 15.62
N ALA A 531 9.68 13.22 15.79
CA ALA A 531 10.32 12.49 14.71
C ALA A 531 9.76 11.07 14.61
N GLU A 532 9.49 10.64 13.38
CA GLU A 532 9.14 9.26 13.04
C GLU A 532 10.13 8.74 12.03
N HIS A 533 10.51 7.47 12.14
CA HIS A 533 11.38 6.81 11.17
C HIS A 533 10.82 5.43 10.85
N TYR A 534 10.59 5.17 9.57
CA TYR A 534 10.09 3.89 9.06
C TYR A 534 11.12 3.28 8.12
N LEU A 535 11.34 1.97 8.22
CA LEU A 535 12.30 1.24 7.40
C LEU A 535 11.65 0.05 6.69
N THR A 536 11.93 -0.08 5.40
CA THR A 536 11.65 -1.30 4.62
C THR A 536 12.97 -1.92 4.18
N SER A 537 13.12 -3.21 4.42
CA SER A 537 14.26 -4.04 4.01
C SER A 537 13.76 -5.43 3.62
N LEU A 538 14.68 -6.34 3.28
CA LEU A 538 14.34 -7.75 3.11
C LEU A 538 13.58 -8.31 4.34
N SER A 539 14.00 -7.95 5.55
CA SER A 539 13.44 -8.48 6.80
C SER A 539 12.39 -7.57 7.46
N ALA A 540 12.13 -6.39 6.93
CA ALA A 540 11.21 -5.41 7.54
C ALA A 540 10.26 -4.77 6.51
N ASN A 541 9.01 -4.53 6.90
CA ASN A 541 7.99 -3.89 6.08
C ASN A 541 7.51 -2.61 6.79
N ALA A 542 7.95 -1.44 6.33
CA ALA A 542 7.61 -0.14 6.93
C ALA A 542 7.71 -0.13 8.48
N ALA A 543 8.72 -0.81 9.02
CA ALA A 543 8.87 -1.01 10.45
C ALA A 543 9.32 0.28 11.12
N SER A 544 8.63 0.69 12.19
CA SER A 544 9.03 1.83 13.01
C SER A 544 10.42 1.60 13.60
N GLN A 545 11.24 2.64 13.56
CA GLN A 545 12.60 2.64 14.09
C GLN A 545 12.74 3.69 15.20
N PRO A 546 13.66 3.49 16.16
CA PRO A 546 13.97 4.50 17.16
C PRO A 546 14.51 5.79 16.52
N THR A 547 14.10 6.93 17.07
CA THR A 547 14.66 8.24 16.76
C THR A 547 15.02 8.97 18.05
N SER A 548 16.00 9.87 17.98
CA SER A 548 16.29 10.81 19.07
C SER A 548 16.31 12.23 18.51
N VAL A 549 15.71 13.16 19.26
CA VAL A 549 15.56 14.56 18.85
C VAL A 549 16.32 15.46 19.82
N ASN A 550 17.04 16.44 19.28
CA ASN A 550 17.67 17.50 20.04
C ASN A 550 17.56 18.82 19.25
N GLY A 551 16.60 19.68 19.63
CA GLY A 551 16.33 20.91 18.89
C GLY A 551 15.95 20.64 17.43
N GLY A 552 16.75 21.12 16.49
CA GLY A 552 16.59 20.88 15.04
C GLY A 552 17.33 19.64 14.52
N GLN A 553 17.89 18.81 15.41
CA GLN A 553 18.66 17.61 15.04
C GLN A 553 17.90 16.32 15.35
N VAL A 554 18.03 15.34 14.46
CA VAL A 554 17.52 13.98 14.65
C VAL A 554 18.57 12.95 14.29
N SER A 555 18.82 11.97 15.16
CA SER A 555 19.70 10.83 14.84
C SER A 555 18.88 9.63 14.37
N VAL A 556 19.31 9.01 13.26
CA VAL A 556 18.67 7.81 12.70
C VAL A 556 19.71 6.74 12.31
N ASN A 557 19.31 5.48 12.33
CA ASN A 557 20.11 4.36 11.82
C ASN A 557 19.57 3.91 10.47
N VAL A 558 20.34 4.11 9.41
CA VAL A 558 19.92 3.70 8.06
C VAL A 558 20.54 2.35 7.74
N GLY A 559 19.74 1.29 7.84
CA GLY A 559 20.20 -0.08 7.60
C GLY A 559 20.77 -0.29 6.19
N ALA A 560 21.69 -1.25 6.04
CA ALA A 560 22.15 -1.69 4.73
C ALA A 560 20.99 -2.21 3.89
N ARG A 561 21.07 -2.07 2.56
CA ARG A 561 20.08 -2.60 1.60
C ARG A 561 18.65 -2.29 2.04
N SER A 562 18.38 -1.02 2.35
CA SER A 562 17.10 -0.57 2.89
C SER A 562 16.65 0.75 2.26
N ILE A 563 15.35 1.01 2.37
CA ILE A 563 14.78 2.34 2.16
C ILE A 563 14.10 2.78 3.46
N SER A 564 14.32 4.02 3.83
CA SER A 564 13.80 4.63 5.05
C SER A 564 13.10 5.94 4.77
N THR A 565 12.04 6.23 5.52
CA THR A 565 11.43 7.55 5.55
C THR A 565 11.46 8.12 6.95
N VAL A 566 11.95 9.35 7.07
CA VAL A 566 12.02 10.12 8.31
C VAL A 566 11.05 11.29 8.20
N VAL A 567 10.07 11.37 9.09
CA VAL A 567 9.06 12.44 9.13
C VAL A 567 9.28 13.29 10.37
N LEU A 568 9.55 14.57 10.16
CA LEU A 568 9.85 15.54 11.20
C LEU A 568 8.71 16.55 11.28
N THR A 569 8.07 16.64 12.44
CA THR A 569 7.00 17.62 12.73
C THR A 569 7.61 18.82 13.45
N HIS A 570 7.19 20.02 13.07
CA HIS A 570 7.69 21.30 13.59
C HIS A 570 6.63 22.03 14.41
#